data_AF-A0A3M2A886-F1
#
_entry.id   AF-A0A3M2A886-F1
#
_cell.length_a   1.000
_cell.length_b   1.000
_cell.length_c   1.000
_cell.angle_alpha   90.00
_cell.angle_beta   90.00
_cell.angle_gamma   90.00
#
_symmetry.space_group_name_H-M   'P 1'
#
loop_
_entity.id
_entity.type
_entity.pdbx_description
1 polymer ?
#
loop_
_entity_poly.entity_id
_entity_poly.type
_entity_poly.pdbx_seq_one_letter_code
_entity_poly.pdbx_strand_id
1 'polypeptide(L)' 'MEPKDYARLWQDLGLNLEAHDGLLVFLGQAYEQIFLSQPNRPRAMGYFDFVVSEIHGLRVKELHDLRARGGKVVA' A
#
# COMPACT_ATOMS: atom_id res chain seq x y z
N MET A 1 8.79 7.11 -11.44
CA MET A 1 8.70 7.35 -9.99
C MET A 1 9.71 6.45 -9.35
N GLU A 2 10.58 7.00 -8.50
CA GLU A 2 11.51 6.19 -7.71
C GLU A 2 10.71 5.20 -6.85
N PRO A 3 11.13 3.93 -6.73
CA PRO A 3 10.57 3.01 -5.75
C PRO A 3 10.71 3.64 -4.37
N LYS A 4 9.59 3.93 -3.71
CA LYS A 4 9.62 4.41 -2.33
C LYS A 4 9.81 3.21 -1.42
N ASP A 5 10.91 3.20 -0.70
CA ASP A 5 11.16 2.19 0.32
C ASP A 5 10.41 2.55 1.61
N TYR A 6 9.37 1.77 1.91
CA TYR A 6 8.56 1.88 3.13
C TYR A 6 9.01 0.90 4.23
N ALA A 7 10.07 0.11 4.01
CA ALA A 7 10.52 -0.90 4.98
C ALA A 7 10.81 -0.28 6.35
N ARG A 8 11.36 0.93 6.39
CA ARG A 8 11.60 1.64 7.65
C ARG A 8 10.30 2.00 8.38
N LEU A 9 9.30 2.49 7.65
CA LEU A 9 7.97 2.79 8.21
C LEU A 9 7.33 1.53 8.81
N TRP A 10 7.39 0.41 8.07
CA TRP A 10 6.85 -0.88 8.54
C TRP A 10 7.60 -1.42 9.75
N GLN A 11 8.93 -1.27 9.77
CA GLN A 11 9.76 -1.61 10.93
C GLN A 11 9.39 -0.77 12.16
N ASP A 12 9.25 0.55 12.02
CA ASP A 12 8.88 1.44 13.12
C ASP A 12 7.45 1.17 13.65
N LEU A 13 6.58 0.58 12.82
CA LEU A 13 5.24 0.10 13.20
C LEU A 13 5.24 -1.31 13.82
N GLY A 14 6.39 -1.99 13.87
CA GLY A 14 6.54 -3.30 14.50
C GLY A 14 6.07 -4.49 13.65
N LEU A 15 6.04 -4.35 12.32
CA LEU A 15 5.65 -5.44 11.42
C LEU A 15 6.76 -6.50 11.30
N ASN A 16 6.35 -7.75 11.08
CA ASN A 16 7.25 -8.77 10.55
C ASN A 16 7.44 -8.52 9.04
N LEU A 17 8.61 -8.02 8.66
CA LEU A 17 8.90 -7.63 7.27
C LEU A 17 8.88 -8.82 6.31
N GLU A 18 9.41 -9.98 6.71
CA GLU A 18 9.45 -11.17 5.85
C GLU A 18 8.02 -11.66 5.50
N ALA A 19 7.16 -11.75 6.52
CA ALA A 19 5.77 -12.15 6.30
C ALA A 19 4.99 -11.11 5.49
N HIS A 20 5.27 -9.82 5.71
CA HIS A 20 4.63 -8.72 5.00
C HIS A 20 5.04 -8.65 3.53
N ASP A 21 6.31 -8.83 3.22
CA ASP A 21 6.83 -8.90 1.84
C ASP A 21 6.20 -10.08 1.10
N GLY A 22 6.11 -11.25 1.74
CA GLY A 22 5.44 -12.43 1.17
C GLY A 22 3.97 -12.16 0.81
N LEU A 23 3.26 -11.44 1.67
CA LEU A 23 1.89 -11.01 1.40
C LEU A 23 1.81 -10.04 0.22
N LEU A 24 2.68 -9.02 0.17
CA LEU A 24 2.67 -8.01 -0.88
C LEU A 24 2.96 -8.60 -2.27
N VAL A 25 3.88 -9.55 -2.36
CA VAL A 25 4.16 -10.29 -3.61
C VAL A 25 2.89 -10.97 -4.12
N PHE A 26 2.20 -11.71 -3.24
CA PHE A 26 0.97 -12.39 -3.61
C PHE A 26 -0.16 -11.43 -3.99
N LEU A 27 -0.34 -10.35 -3.21
CA LEU A 27 -1.39 -9.34 -3.49
C LEU A 27 -1.17 -8.63 -4.83
N GLY A 28 0.08 -8.32 -5.18
CA GLY A 28 0.42 -7.72 -6.47
C GLY A 28 0.03 -8.63 -7.64
N GLN A 29 0.41 -9.90 -7.58
CA GLN A 29 0.04 -10.90 -8.59
C GLN A 29 -1.47 -11.10 -8.69
N ALA A 30 -2.16 -11.21 -7.54
CA ALA A 30 -3.59 -11.38 -7.50
C ALA A 30 -4.33 -10.16 -8.10
N TYR A 31 -3.87 -8.93 -7.81
CA TYR A 31 -4.50 -7.73 -8.35
C TYR A 31 -4.32 -7.62 -9.88
N GLU A 32 -3.14 -7.97 -10.38
CA GLU A 32 -2.88 -8.05 -11.82
C GLU A 32 -3.81 -9.04 -12.51
N GLN A 33 -3.89 -10.27 -11.99
CA GLN A 33 -4.69 -11.34 -12.56
C GLN A 33 -6.20 -11.07 -12.49
N ILE A 34 -6.68 -10.53 -11.37
CA ILE A 34 -8.11 -10.34 -11.14
C ILE A 34 -8.62 -9.05 -11.77
N PHE A 35 -7.90 -7.93 -11.61
CA PHE A 35 -8.39 -6.60 -11.99
C PHE A 35 -7.72 -6.06 -13.24
N LEU A 36 -6.38 -6.00 -13.29
CA LEU A 36 -5.69 -5.33 -14.40
C LEU A 36 -5.83 -6.07 -15.73
N SER A 37 -6.04 -7.39 -15.70
CA SER A 37 -6.28 -8.23 -16.87
C SER A 37 -7.65 -7.99 -17.54
N GLN A 38 -8.60 -7.35 -16.85
CA GLN A 38 -9.96 -7.21 -17.34
C GLN A 38 -10.04 -6.24 -18.52
N PRO A 39 -10.73 -6.60 -19.62
CA PRO A 39 -10.95 -5.69 -20.73
C PRO A 39 -11.99 -4.61 -20.37
N ASN A 40 -11.96 -3.48 -21.10
CA ASN A 40 -12.96 -2.40 -21.02
C ASN A 40 -13.10 -1.74 -19.63
N ARG A 41 -12.03 -1.74 -18.83
CA ARG A 41 -12.01 -1.01 -17.54
C ARG A 41 -12.14 0.50 -17.78
N PRO A 42 -12.96 1.21 -16.99
CA PRO A 42 -13.00 2.68 -17.06
C PRO A 42 -11.62 3.28 -16.79
N ARG A 43 -11.20 4.28 -17.57
CA ARG A 43 -9.89 4.96 -17.36
C ARG A 43 -9.73 5.53 -15.95
N ALA A 44 -10.82 5.95 -15.32
CA ALA A 44 -10.84 6.47 -13.96
C ALA A 44 -10.38 5.43 -12.91
N MET A 45 -10.39 4.13 -13.25
CA MET A 45 -9.86 3.09 -12.37
C MET A 45 -8.36 3.24 -12.07
N GLY A 46 -7.62 4.01 -12.87
CA GLY A 46 -6.22 4.31 -12.60
C GLY A 46 -5.97 4.97 -11.24
N TYR A 47 -6.94 5.72 -10.71
CA TYR A 47 -6.86 6.25 -9.35
C TYR A 47 -6.85 5.13 -8.30
N PHE A 48 -7.73 4.14 -8.45
CA PHE A 48 -7.82 3.01 -7.52
C PHE A 48 -6.65 2.04 -7.70
N ASP A 49 -6.16 1.85 -8.94
CA ASP A 49 -4.94 1.09 -9.21
C ASP A 49 -3.74 1.70 -8.48
N PHE A 50 -3.64 3.04 -8.50
CA PHE A 50 -2.65 3.76 -7.71
C PHE A 50 -2.84 3.54 -6.19
N VAL A 51 -4.07 3.68 -5.68
CA VAL A 51 -4.35 3.43 -4.25
C VAL A 51 -3.94 2.01 -3.84
N VAL A 52 -4.21 1.00 -4.68
CA VAL A 52 -3.80 -0.38 -4.40
C VAL A 52 -2.29 -0.54 -4.44
N SER A 53 -1.61 0.09 -5.41
CA SER A 53 -0.14 0.08 -5.48
C SER A 53 0.53 0.72 -4.25
N GLU A 54 -0.18 1.60 -3.55
CA GLU A 54 0.28 2.34 -2.37
C GLU A 54 -0.46 1.92 -1.08
N ILE A 55 -1.19 0.80 -1.08
CA ILE A 55 -2.17 0.49 -0.04
C ILE A 55 -1.56 0.33 1.36
N HIS A 56 -0.30 -0.14 1.42
CA HIS A 56 0.51 -0.21 2.64
C HIS A 56 1.60 0.87 2.72
N GLY A 57 1.61 1.82 1.79
CA GLY A 57 2.62 2.88 1.66
C GLY A 57 2.05 4.24 2.02
N LEU A 58 1.66 5.03 1.00
CA LEU A 58 1.30 6.44 1.13
C LEU A 58 0.35 6.76 2.29
N ARG A 59 -0.83 6.14 2.35
CA ARG A 59 -1.82 6.46 3.38
C ARG A 59 -1.35 6.05 4.79
N VAL A 60 -0.61 4.94 4.89
CA VAL A 60 -0.02 4.50 6.15
C VAL A 60 0.98 5.54 6.65
N LYS A 61 1.81 6.09 5.76
CA LYS A 61 2.73 7.18 6.10
C LYS A 61 1.97 8.42 6.60
N GLU A 62 0.90 8.83 5.92
CA GLU A 62 0.09 9.98 6.35
C GLU A 62 -0.48 9.79 7.77
N LEU A 63 -0.96 8.58 8.10
CA LEU A 63 -1.48 8.23 9.42
C LEU A 63 -0.36 8.17 10.47
N HIS A 64 0.82 7.65 10.10
CA HIS A 64 1.99 7.64 10.97
C HIS A 64 2.47 9.07 11.29
N ASP A 65 2.57 9.93 10.28
CA ASP A 65 2.92 11.35 10.44
C ASP A 65 1.86 12.11 11.26
N LEU A 66 0.57 11.73 11.15
CA LEU A 66 -0.49 12.26 11.99
C LEU A 66 -0.27 11.89 13.47
N ARG A 67 0.05 10.62 13.76
CA ARG A 67 0.36 10.15 15.13
C ARG A 67 1.57 10.87 15.72
N ALA A 68 2.62 11.05 14.92
CA ALA A 68 3.84 11.76 15.35
C ALA A 68 3.56 13.22 15.76
N ARG A 69 2.51 13.84 15.20
CA ARG A 69 2.06 15.20 15.54
C ARG A 69 0.99 15.24 16.65
N GLY A 70 0.78 14.14 17.36
CA GLY A 70 -0.20 14.05 18.45
C GLY A 70 -1.65 13.77 18.00
N GLY A 71 -1.88 13.54 16.71
CA GLY A 71 -3.17 13.09 16.20
C GLY A 71 -3.47 11.64 16.59
N LYS A 72 -4.76 11.30 16.70
CA LYS A 72 -5.21 9.94 17.02
C LYS A 72 -5.59 9.20 15.73
N VAL A 73 -5.20 7.93 15.65
CA VAL A 73 -5.67 6.99 14.61
C VAL A 73 -6.52 5.96 15.32
N VAL A 74 -7.78 5.84 14.90
CA VAL A 74 -8.77 4.92 15.48
C VAL A 74 -9.10 3.89 14.41
N ALA A 75 -9.09 2.62 14.81
CA ALA A 75 -9.45 1.49 13.96
C ALA A 75 -10.94 1.15 14.13
#